data_AF-A0A959IE71-F1
#
_entry.id   AF-A0A959IE71-F1
#
_cell.length_a   1.000
_cell.length_b   1.000
_cell.length_c   1.000
_cell.angle_alpha   90.00
_cell.angle_beta   90.00
_cell.angle_gamma   90.00
#
_symmetry.space_group_name_H-M   'P 1'
#
loop_
_entity.id
_entity.type
_entity.pdbx_description
1 polymer ?
#
loop_
_entity_poly.entity_id
_entity_poly.type
_entity_poly.pdbx_seq_one_letter_code
_entity_poly.pdbx_strand_id
1 'polypeptide(L)'
;MAEPDNSAKSKNIRTMRDKKRGDDLSNFVFGRVQPQATALEEAVLGAVMLDKDAISVILDILRSDSFYVDAHQLIFKAMLRLFEKSHPIDLLTVMEELKKSGDLEAVGGPAYLAELTNKVASAANIEYHSRIIAQKFIQRELITTSTKVIRDAFEDTTDVFELLDEAEQGLFSIAQQNMSRGSESMSSLASKMLKQLEELKNREDGLTGVPSGFTDFDRLTSGLQKSDLIILAARPGMGKTSFTLSLAKNAAVEFGKGVAFFSLEMSSLQLAQRIISMEAEISGMKLRNGQLEEYEWQQLHSAIERIGEAPIFIDDTPGINIFELRAKCRRLKMQHDIQLIMIDYLQLMSGGGENQKGNREQEVSAISRALKGLAKELDVPVIALSQLSRAVEVRGGSKRPQLSDLRESGCLTGDTMLCDGNTGRQITIRELAEREVQTPLNVMGMSENYKVDKQRLTRAFYSGKKEVFELTTRTGRRIKASANHPFLHLSGWTRLDHLQIGDRIAVARKIAVTPSDNDIRNDELILLAHLIGDGCILPRQPYHYTSKDPENIAVVCEKADQLFGIKAKVVAQENWWHAYLSSPFHLTHGKKHPITDWYESLGIPRVRSFNKQIPSSVFQ
;
A
#
# COMPACT_ATOMS: atom_id res chain seq x y z
N MET A 1 62.97 -38.84 -57.36
CA MET A 1 62.01 -38.27 -58.34
C MET A 1 60.91 -39.30 -58.51
N ALA A 2 59.65 -38.88 -58.28
CA ALA A 2 58.42 -39.68 -58.27
C ALA A 2 58.23 -40.69 -57.10
N GLU A 3 57.19 -40.41 -56.31
CA GLU A 3 56.38 -41.33 -55.48
C GLU A 3 55.64 -42.38 -56.37
N PRO A 4 54.99 -43.47 -55.87
CA PRO A 4 54.17 -43.45 -54.64
C PRO A 4 53.99 -44.76 -53.80
N ASP A 5 53.30 -44.54 -52.68
CA ASP A 5 52.28 -45.34 -51.96
C ASP A 5 52.63 -46.65 -51.22
N ASN A 6 52.42 -46.67 -49.89
CA ASN A 6 51.46 -47.61 -49.31
C ASN A 6 51.01 -47.30 -47.87
N SER A 7 49.69 -47.36 -47.73
CA SER A 7 48.76 -47.47 -46.60
C SER A 7 49.18 -48.04 -45.22
N ALA A 8 48.47 -47.49 -44.21
CA ALA A 8 47.80 -48.15 -43.08
C ALA A 8 48.48 -48.39 -41.70
N LYS A 9 47.86 -47.72 -40.71
CA LYS A 9 47.42 -48.20 -39.36
C LYS A 9 48.48 -48.51 -38.27
N SER A 10 48.52 -47.61 -37.28
CA SER A 10 49.06 -47.84 -35.92
C SER A 10 48.08 -47.19 -34.91
N LYS A 11 47.11 -47.91 -34.34
CA LYS A 11 47.13 -48.67 -33.06
C LYS A 11 47.51 -47.86 -31.80
N ASN A 12 46.43 -47.49 -31.09
CA ASN A 12 46.26 -47.17 -29.67
C ASN A 12 47.14 -47.95 -28.68
N ILE A 13 47.74 -47.25 -27.71
CA ILE A 13 47.88 -47.68 -26.30
C ILE A 13 47.86 -46.44 -25.39
N ARG A 14 47.19 -46.57 -24.23
CA ARG A 14 47.10 -45.69 -23.03
C ARG A 14 45.88 -44.76 -23.08
N THR A 15 44.88 -44.85 -22.19
CA THR A 15 44.89 -45.15 -20.75
C THR A 15 43.54 -45.71 -20.28
N MET A 16 43.57 -46.77 -19.47
CA MET A 16 42.46 -47.11 -18.56
C MET A 16 42.67 -46.36 -17.24
N ARG A 17 41.73 -45.47 -16.88
CA ARG A 17 41.26 -45.17 -15.51
C ARG A 17 40.42 -43.89 -15.56
N ASP A 18 39.11 -44.04 -15.73
CA ASP A 18 38.12 -43.54 -14.77
C ASP A 18 36.73 -43.90 -15.25
N LYS A 19 36.18 -44.96 -14.65
CA LYS A 19 34.80 -45.40 -14.86
C LYS A 19 34.10 -45.28 -13.52
N LYS A 20 33.66 -44.08 -13.17
CA LYS A 20 32.63 -43.83 -12.14
C LYS A 20 32.06 -42.41 -12.25
N ARG A 21 30.75 -42.38 -12.56
CA ARG A 21 29.76 -41.35 -12.19
C ARG A 21 29.95 -39.94 -12.76
N GLY A 22 29.50 -39.74 -13.99
CA GLY A 22 28.76 -38.53 -14.34
C GLY A 22 27.27 -38.92 -14.33
N ASP A 23 26.57 -38.60 -13.25
CA ASP A 23 25.11 -38.71 -13.18
C ASP A 23 24.56 -37.55 -14.00
N ASP A 24 24.16 -37.84 -15.24
CA ASP A 24 23.78 -36.84 -16.23
C ASP A 24 22.47 -36.14 -15.77
N LEU A 25 22.49 -34.82 -15.57
CA LEU A 25 21.35 -34.03 -15.07
C LEU A 25 20.08 -34.23 -15.91
N SER A 26 20.25 -34.55 -17.20
CA SER A 26 19.19 -34.92 -18.14
C SER A 26 18.30 -36.07 -17.63
N ASN A 27 18.89 -37.08 -16.99
CA ASN A 27 18.15 -38.23 -16.45
C ASN A 27 17.36 -37.90 -15.16
N PHE A 28 17.79 -36.89 -14.38
CA PHE A 28 17.08 -36.47 -13.18
C PHE A 28 15.88 -35.58 -13.48
N VAL A 29 15.97 -34.73 -14.51
CA VAL A 29 14.94 -33.75 -14.85
C VAL A 29 13.89 -34.32 -15.84
N PHE A 30 14.28 -35.20 -16.76
CA PHE A 30 13.39 -35.67 -17.84
C PHE A 30 13.01 -37.16 -17.78
N GLY A 31 13.65 -37.97 -16.93
CA GLY A 31 13.44 -39.43 -16.88
C GLY A 31 12.50 -39.94 -15.78
N ARG A 32 12.01 -39.07 -14.88
CA ARG A 32 11.14 -39.44 -13.75
C ARG A 32 9.74 -38.86 -13.92
N VAL A 33 8.73 -39.66 -13.57
CA VAL A 33 7.35 -39.20 -13.52
C VAL A 33 7.22 -38.13 -12.45
N GLN A 34 6.51 -37.05 -12.75
CA GLN A 34 6.28 -35.97 -11.80
C GLN A 34 5.54 -36.48 -10.55
N PRO A 35 5.76 -35.86 -9.37
CA PRO A 35 5.05 -36.21 -8.15
C PRO A 35 3.53 -36.13 -8.31
N GLN A 36 2.87 -37.28 -8.13
CA GLN A 36 1.42 -37.43 -8.28
C GLN A 36 0.87 -38.42 -7.23
N ALA A 37 -0.43 -38.31 -6.96
CA ALA A 37 -1.16 -39.24 -6.10
C ALA A 37 -2.57 -39.45 -6.66
N THR A 38 -2.66 -39.99 -7.88
CA THR A 38 -3.91 -40.11 -8.64
C THR A 38 -5.01 -40.85 -7.89
N ALA A 39 -4.69 -41.95 -7.19
CA ALA A 39 -5.67 -42.67 -6.38
C ALA A 39 -6.28 -41.82 -5.26
N LEU A 40 -5.52 -40.88 -4.70
CA LEU A 40 -6.04 -39.95 -3.69
C LEU A 40 -6.87 -38.84 -4.33
N GLU A 41 -6.49 -38.38 -5.53
CA GLU A 41 -7.30 -37.42 -6.30
C GLU A 41 -8.68 -37.99 -6.61
N GLU A 42 -8.74 -39.24 -7.09
CA GLU A 42 -9.99 -39.96 -7.34
C GLU A 42 -10.83 -40.07 -6.07
N ALA A 43 -10.21 -40.45 -4.95
CA ALA A 43 -10.89 -40.60 -3.68
C ALA A 43 -11.45 -39.27 -3.14
N VAL A 44 -10.72 -38.17 -3.28
CA VAL A 44 -11.17 -36.83 -2.84
C VAL A 44 -12.35 -36.36 -3.69
N LEU A 45 -12.28 -36.48 -5.02
CA LEU A 45 -13.37 -36.08 -5.91
C LEU A 45 -14.63 -36.90 -5.68
N GLY A 46 -14.48 -38.23 -5.54
CA GLY A 46 -15.61 -39.10 -5.21
C GLY A 46 -16.24 -38.77 -3.86
N ALA A 47 -15.43 -38.44 -2.86
CA ALA A 47 -15.92 -38.15 -1.52
C ALA A 47 -16.71 -36.84 -1.47
N VAL A 48 -16.30 -35.83 -2.24
CA VAL A 48 -17.05 -34.58 -2.42
C VAL A 48 -18.42 -34.79 -3.06
N MET A 49 -18.53 -35.72 -4.01
CA MET A 49 -19.83 -36.02 -4.65
C MET A 49 -20.77 -36.84 -3.75
N LEU A 50 -20.25 -37.45 -2.68
CA LEU A 50 -21.03 -38.26 -1.74
C LEU A 50 -21.40 -37.50 -0.47
N ASP A 51 -20.50 -36.64 0.01
CA ASP A 51 -20.67 -35.86 1.24
C ASP A 51 -20.69 -34.36 0.94
N LYS A 52 -21.82 -33.72 1.24
CA LYS A 52 -22.05 -32.29 1.02
C LYS A 52 -21.11 -31.39 1.82
N ASP A 53 -20.63 -31.86 2.98
CA ASP A 53 -19.82 -31.04 3.90
C ASP A 53 -18.33 -31.15 3.55
N ALA A 54 -17.94 -32.17 2.78
CA ALA A 54 -16.58 -32.44 2.36
C ALA A 54 -15.95 -31.29 1.56
N ILE A 55 -16.69 -30.66 0.64
CA ILE A 55 -16.16 -29.56 -0.19
C ILE A 55 -15.60 -28.42 0.67
N SER A 56 -16.27 -28.09 1.78
CA SER A 56 -15.88 -26.97 2.66
C SER A 56 -14.51 -27.16 3.30
N VAL A 57 -14.15 -28.40 3.64
CA VAL A 57 -12.86 -28.76 4.24
C VAL A 57 -11.73 -28.66 3.23
N ILE A 58 -12.02 -28.95 1.96
CA ILE A 58 -11.01 -29.08 0.91
C ILE A 58 -10.72 -27.74 0.23
N LEU A 59 -11.70 -26.82 0.21
CA LEU A 59 -11.56 -25.48 -0.39
C LEU A 59 -10.37 -24.70 0.17
N ASP A 60 -10.07 -24.88 1.46
CA ASP A 60 -8.95 -24.23 2.12
C ASP A 60 -7.59 -24.89 1.80
N ILE A 61 -7.59 -26.10 1.23
CA ILE A 61 -6.40 -26.95 1.02
C ILE A 61 -6.02 -27.08 -0.45
N LEU A 62 -7.00 -27.23 -1.35
CA LEU A 62 -6.78 -27.54 -2.77
C LEU A 62 -7.38 -26.49 -3.69
N ARG A 63 -6.69 -26.30 -4.83
CA ARG A 63 -7.17 -25.55 -5.99
C ARG A 63 -7.37 -26.50 -7.17
N SER A 64 -8.02 -26.04 -8.23
CA SER A 64 -8.15 -26.82 -9.48
C SER A 64 -6.80 -27.34 -9.95
N ASP A 65 -5.78 -26.49 -9.90
CA ASP A 65 -4.46 -26.76 -10.45
C ASP A 65 -3.63 -27.71 -9.54
N SER A 66 -4.13 -27.98 -8.32
CA SER A 66 -3.51 -28.94 -7.39
C SER A 66 -3.59 -30.38 -7.88
N PHE A 67 -4.56 -30.70 -8.75
CA PHE A 67 -4.72 -32.03 -9.31
C PHE A 67 -3.75 -32.27 -10.47
N TYR A 68 -3.14 -33.45 -10.51
CA TYR A 68 -2.21 -33.81 -11.58
C TYR A 68 -2.93 -34.15 -12.88
N VAL A 69 -4.08 -34.81 -12.79
CA VAL A 69 -4.84 -35.24 -13.97
C VAL A 69 -5.76 -34.12 -14.44
N ASP A 70 -5.65 -33.72 -15.71
CA ASP A 70 -6.46 -32.63 -16.29
C ASP A 70 -7.97 -32.85 -16.12
N ALA A 71 -8.44 -34.11 -16.27
CA ALA A 71 -9.83 -34.47 -16.02
C ALA A 71 -10.26 -34.14 -14.58
N HIS A 72 -9.41 -34.40 -13.58
CA HIS A 72 -9.68 -34.08 -12.19
C HIS A 72 -9.73 -32.56 -11.95
N GLN A 73 -8.87 -31.79 -12.62
CA GLN A 73 -8.90 -30.32 -12.56
C GLN A 73 -10.24 -29.78 -13.07
N LEU A 74 -10.73 -30.30 -14.21
CA LEU A 74 -12.01 -29.91 -14.80
C LEU A 74 -13.19 -30.29 -13.90
N ILE A 75 -13.19 -31.50 -13.33
CA ILE A 75 -14.21 -31.96 -12.39
C ILE A 75 -14.24 -31.04 -11.16
N PHE A 76 -13.09 -30.76 -10.54
CA PHE A 76 -13.03 -29.88 -9.39
C PHE A 76 -13.47 -28.45 -9.72
N LYS A 77 -13.12 -27.94 -10.90
CA LYS A 77 -13.59 -26.63 -11.38
C LYS A 77 -15.11 -26.57 -11.55
N ALA A 78 -15.74 -27.65 -12.00
CA ALA A 78 -17.21 -27.75 -12.05
C ALA A 78 -17.83 -27.75 -10.64
N MET A 79 -17.22 -28.48 -9.69
CA MET A 79 -17.64 -28.45 -8.28
C MET A 79 -17.55 -27.05 -7.67
N LEU A 80 -16.46 -26.32 -7.94
CA LEU A 80 -16.28 -24.94 -7.48
C LEU A 80 -17.38 -24.01 -8.02
N ARG A 81 -17.72 -24.11 -9.31
CA ARG A 81 -18.81 -23.32 -9.91
C ARG A 81 -20.17 -23.62 -9.28
N LEU A 82 -20.43 -24.89 -8.98
CA LEU A 82 -21.66 -25.28 -8.27
C LEU A 82 -21.68 -24.72 -6.85
N PHE A 83 -20.55 -24.80 -6.14
CA PHE A 83 -20.40 -24.23 -4.80
C PHE A 83 -20.63 -22.71 -4.79
N GLU A 84 -20.03 -21.96 -5.72
CA GLU A 84 -20.22 -20.51 -5.87
C GLU A 84 -21.68 -20.13 -6.13
N LYS A 85 -22.38 -20.94 -6.93
CA LYS A 85 -23.82 -20.78 -7.19
C LYS A 85 -24.69 -21.30 -6.04
N SER A 86 -24.09 -21.76 -4.94
CA SER A 86 -24.79 -22.40 -3.80
C SER A 86 -25.70 -23.57 -4.21
N HIS A 87 -25.31 -24.30 -5.26
CA HIS A 87 -25.99 -25.52 -5.69
C HIS A 87 -25.40 -26.74 -4.97
N PRO A 88 -26.20 -27.78 -4.70
CA PRO A 88 -25.67 -29.03 -4.15
C PRO A 88 -24.64 -29.63 -5.10
N ILE A 89 -23.61 -30.24 -4.53
CA ILE A 89 -22.55 -30.92 -5.26
C ILE A 89 -22.75 -32.41 -5.06
N ASP A 90 -23.22 -33.07 -6.12
CA ASP A 90 -23.45 -34.50 -6.18
C ASP A 90 -23.14 -35.00 -7.61
N LEU A 91 -23.17 -36.31 -7.82
CA LEU A 91 -22.85 -36.92 -9.11
C LEU A 91 -23.68 -36.33 -10.28
N LEU A 92 -24.97 -36.06 -10.08
CA LEU A 92 -25.87 -35.62 -11.15
C LEU A 92 -25.66 -34.14 -11.46
N THR A 93 -25.49 -33.31 -10.43
CA THR A 93 -25.26 -31.87 -10.57
C THR A 93 -23.91 -31.57 -11.19
N VAL A 94 -22.85 -32.29 -10.79
CA VAL A 94 -21.52 -32.18 -11.41
C VAL A 94 -21.56 -32.60 -12.88
N MET A 95 -22.27 -33.69 -13.20
CA MET A 95 -22.45 -34.15 -14.58
C MET A 95 -23.18 -33.11 -15.45
N GLU A 96 -24.25 -32.51 -14.93
CA GLU A 96 -25.00 -31.47 -15.66
C GLU A 96 -24.17 -30.20 -15.86
N GLU A 97 -23.37 -29.77 -14.87
CA GLU A 97 -22.49 -28.61 -15.02
C GLU A 97 -21.37 -28.88 -16.04
N LEU A 98 -20.76 -30.07 -16.02
CA LEU A 98 -19.76 -30.48 -17.03
C LEU A 98 -20.37 -30.60 -18.43
N LYS A 99 -21.62 -31.03 -18.53
CA LYS A 99 -22.36 -31.06 -19.81
C LYS A 99 -22.63 -29.65 -20.33
N LYS A 100 -23.01 -28.72 -19.45
CA LYS A 100 -23.22 -27.30 -19.80
C LYS A 100 -21.93 -26.61 -20.24
N SER A 101 -20.79 -26.96 -19.64
CA SER A 101 -19.50 -26.40 -20.04
C SER A 101 -18.88 -27.06 -21.27
N GLY A 102 -19.41 -28.21 -21.70
CA GLY A 102 -18.88 -28.99 -22.82
C GLY A 102 -17.69 -29.88 -22.46
N ASP A 103 -17.37 -30.03 -21.18
CA ASP A 103 -16.20 -30.75 -20.69
C ASP A 103 -16.51 -32.22 -20.33
N LEU A 104 -17.78 -32.65 -20.37
CA LEU A 104 -18.22 -33.98 -19.92
C LEU A 104 -17.49 -35.13 -20.64
N GLU A 105 -17.30 -35.04 -21.95
CA GLU A 105 -16.58 -36.06 -22.72
C GLU A 105 -15.08 -36.03 -22.43
N ALA A 106 -14.51 -34.85 -22.19
CA ALA A 106 -13.08 -34.67 -21.89
C ALA A 106 -12.68 -35.30 -20.54
N VAL A 107 -13.61 -35.42 -19.60
CA VAL A 107 -13.37 -36.06 -18.29
C VAL A 107 -13.63 -37.57 -18.28
N GLY A 108 -13.96 -38.19 -19.42
CA GLY A 108 -14.25 -39.63 -19.51
C GLY A 108 -15.74 -40.00 -19.39
N GLY A 109 -16.63 -39.01 -19.46
CA GLY A 109 -18.07 -39.19 -19.52
C GLY A 109 -18.73 -39.61 -18.20
N PRO A 110 -20.05 -39.89 -18.22
CA PRO A 110 -20.82 -40.24 -17.02
C PRO A 110 -20.31 -41.47 -16.27
N ALA A 111 -19.76 -42.45 -17.00
CA ALA A 111 -19.25 -43.69 -16.43
C ALA A 111 -18.05 -43.45 -15.52
N TYR A 112 -17.15 -42.52 -15.89
CA TYR A 112 -15.98 -42.20 -15.09
C TYR A 112 -16.36 -41.52 -13.77
N LEU A 113 -17.28 -40.56 -13.78
CA LEU A 113 -17.76 -39.91 -12.56
C LEU A 113 -18.42 -40.92 -11.60
N ALA A 114 -19.16 -41.89 -12.12
CA ALA A 114 -19.73 -42.98 -11.33
C ALA A 114 -18.68 -43.94 -10.78
N GLU A 115 -17.54 -44.12 -11.47
CA GLU A 115 -16.41 -44.90 -10.95
C GLU A 115 -15.74 -44.18 -9.77
N LEU A 116 -15.58 -42.85 -9.85
CA LEU A 116 -14.99 -42.04 -8.78
C LEU A 116 -15.77 -42.17 -7.47
N THR A 117 -17.10 -42.14 -7.53
CA THR A 117 -17.93 -42.31 -6.33
C THR A 117 -17.85 -43.72 -5.74
N ASN A 118 -17.69 -44.75 -6.58
CA ASN A 118 -17.56 -46.13 -6.12
C ASN A 118 -16.20 -46.47 -5.48
N LYS A 119 -15.15 -45.70 -5.77
CA LYS A 119 -13.80 -45.90 -5.20
C LYS A 119 -13.67 -45.41 -3.76
N VAL A 120 -14.66 -44.69 -3.23
CA VAL A 120 -14.59 -44.05 -1.91
C VAL A 120 -15.23 -44.94 -0.85
N ALA A 121 -14.40 -45.45 0.06
CA ALA A 121 -14.88 -46.23 1.21
C ALA A 121 -15.38 -45.35 2.37
N SER A 122 -14.81 -44.15 2.55
CA SER A 122 -15.21 -43.20 3.62
C SER A 122 -14.72 -41.77 3.32
N ALA A 123 -15.55 -40.78 3.64
CA ALA A 123 -15.18 -39.36 3.59
C ALA A 123 -14.38 -38.88 4.83
N ALA A 124 -14.23 -39.71 5.87
CA ALA A 124 -13.66 -39.30 7.16
C ALA A 124 -12.18 -38.84 7.09
N ASN A 125 -11.42 -39.30 6.09
CA ASN A 125 -9.99 -38.98 5.92
C ASN A 125 -9.72 -38.00 4.78
N ILE A 126 -10.75 -37.30 4.29
CA ILE A 126 -10.61 -36.45 3.11
C ILE A 126 -9.59 -35.33 3.31
N GLU A 127 -9.52 -34.73 4.50
CA GLU A 127 -8.55 -33.69 4.82
C GLU A 127 -7.10 -34.21 4.66
N TYR A 128 -6.83 -35.41 5.17
CA TYR A 128 -5.51 -36.04 5.08
C TYR A 128 -5.14 -36.35 3.62
N HIS A 129 -6.08 -36.87 2.83
CA HIS A 129 -5.86 -37.13 1.40
C HIS A 129 -5.61 -35.83 0.63
N SER A 130 -6.39 -34.78 0.90
CA SER A 130 -6.22 -33.45 0.30
C SER A 130 -4.86 -32.84 0.65
N ARG A 131 -4.37 -32.98 1.89
CA ARG A 131 -3.01 -32.52 2.26
C ARG A 131 -1.92 -33.22 1.46
N ILE A 132 -2.07 -34.51 1.16
CA ILE A 132 -1.09 -35.23 0.32
C ILE A 132 -1.11 -34.71 -1.12
N ILE A 133 -2.30 -34.47 -1.69
CA ILE A 133 -2.41 -33.88 -3.04
C ILE A 133 -1.74 -32.50 -3.09
N ALA A 134 -2.00 -31.65 -2.08
CA ALA A 134 -1.35 -30.34 -1.96
C ALA A 134 0.18 -30.46 -1.86
N GLN A 135 0.70 -31.42 -1.10
CA GLN A 135 2.14 -31.69 -1.04
C GLN A 135 2.70 -32.11 -2.41
N LYS A 136 1.99 -32.93 -3.17
CA LYS A 136 2.40 -33.33 -4.53
C LYS A 136 2.39 -32.15 -5.49
N PHE A 137 1.39 -31.27 -5.39
CA PHE A 137 1.35 -30.02 -6.16
C PHE A 137 2.55 -29.12 -5.84
N ILE A 138 2.88 -28.90 -4.56
CA ILE A 138 4.08 -28.14 -4.15
C ILE A 138 5.35 -28.74 -4.73
N GLN A 139 5.48 -30.07 -4.71
CA GLN A 139 6.63 -30.75 -5.29
C GLN A 139 6.72 -30.52 -6.81
N ARG A 140 5.60 -30.48 -7.54
CA ARG A 140 5.58 -30.16 -8.98
C ARG A 140 5.96 -28.71 -9.25
N GLU A 141 5.41 -27.76 -8.51
CA GLU A 141 5.76 -26.34 -8.65
C GLU A 141 7.25 -26.10 -8.39
N LEU A 142 7.82 -26.74 -7.36
CA LEU A 142 9.26 -26.68 -7.09
C LEU A 142 10.10 -27.21 -8.27
N ILE A 143 9.67 -28.32 -8.89
CA ILE A 143 10.35 -28.86 -10.09
C ILE A 143 10.25 -27.87 -11.25
N THR A 144 9.07 -27.29 -11.51
CA THR A 144 8.84 -26.32 -12.59
C THR A 144 9.71 -25.07 -12.42
N THR A 145 9.67 -24.43 -11.24
CA THR A 145 10.47 -23.26 -10.94
C THR A 145 11.97 -23.56 -10.98
N SER A 146 12.40 -24.70 -10.42
CA SER A 146 13.82 -25.09 -10.47
C SER A 146 14.28 -25.33 -11.91
N THR A 147 13.44 -25.95 -12.75
CA THR A 147 13.78 -26.20 -14.16
C THR A 147 13.88 -24.88 -14.94
N LYS A 148 13.01 -23.91 -14.65
CA LYS A 148 13.12 -22.55 -15.19
C LYS A 148 14.46 -21.91 -14.79
N VAL A 149 14.78 -21.89 -13.50
CA VAL A 149 16.05 -21.32 -12.99
C VAL A 149 17.27 -22.01 -13.61
N ILE A 150 17.25 -23.33 -13.73
CA ILE A 150 18.32 -24.09 -14.37
C ILE A 150 18.48 -23.67 -15.84
N ARG A 151 17.38 -23.59 -16.60
CA ARG A 151 17.41 -23.18 -18.00
C ARG A 151 17.96 -21.77 -18.15
N ASP A 152 17.44 -20.84 -17.37
CA ASP A 152 17.80 -19.43 -17.45
C ASP A 152 19.28 -19.22 -17.01
N ALA A 153 19.80 -20.08 -16.12
CA ALA A 153 21.21 -20.07 -15.72
C ALA A 153 22.18 -20.55 -16.82
N PHE A 154 21.69 -21.26 -17.84
CA PHE A 154 22.45 -21.62 -19.03
C PHE A 154 22.35 -20.55 -20.14
N GLU A 155 21.51 -19.53 -19.99
CA GLU A 155 21.38 -18.42 -20.95
C GLU A 155 22.35 -17.29 -20.59
N ASP A 156 23.39 -17.09 -21.42
CA ASP A 156 24.45 -16.09 -21.20
C ASP A 156 23.98 -14.62 -21.29
N THR A 157 22.70 -14.36 -21.60
CA THR A 157 22.16 -13.00 -21.83
C THR A 157 21.55 -12.36 -20.59
N THR A 158 21.36 -13.11 -19.51
CA THR A 158 20.64 -12.67 -18.31
C THR A 158 21.62 -12.21 -17.23
N ASP A 159 21.35 -11.06 -16.62
CA ASP A 159 22.16 -10.59 -15.49
C ASP A 159 22.06 -11.56 -14.30
N VAL A 160 23.19 -11.86 -13.66
CA VAL A 160 23.25 -12.86 -12.57
C VAL A 160 22.40 -12.43 -11.36
N PHE A 161 22.29 -11.12 -11.08
CA PHE A 161 21.46 -10.64 -9.98
C PHE A 161 19.97 -10.71 -10.31
N GLU A 162 19.58 -10.46 -11.57
CA GLU A 162 18.21 -10.68 -12.03
C GLU A 162 17.81 -12.16 -11.94
N LEU A 163 18.71 -13.08 -12.33
CA LEU A 163 18.50 -14.52 -12.20
C LEU A 163 18.30 -14.95 -10.73
N LEU A 164 19.11 -14.41 -9.81
CA LEU A 164 18.97 -14.68 -8.38
C LEU A 164 17.64 -14.17 -7.81
N ASP A 165 17.21 -12.99 -8.21
CA ASP A 165 15.92 -12.42 -7.79
C ASP A 165 14.74 -13.23 -8.35
N GLU A 166 14.78 -13.63 -9.63
CA GLU A 166 13.74 -14.50 -10.22
C GLU A 166 13.66 -15.87 -9.53
N ALA A 167 14.80 -16.45 -9.18
CA ALA A 167 14.86 -17.71 -8.44
C ALA A 167 14.26 -17.57 -7.02
N GLU A 168 14.62 -16.49 -6.31
CA GLU A 168 14.08 -16.22 -4.97
C GLU A 168 12.57 -15.94 -5.01
N GLN A 169 12.11 -15.12 -5.96
CA GLN A 169 10.70 -14.83 -6.15
C GLN A 169 9.89 -16.08 -6.51
N GLY A 170 10.41 -16.93 -7.39
CA GLY A 170 9.78 -18.19 -7.76
C GLY A 170 9.59 -19.10 -6.55
N LEU A 171 10.65 -19.37 -5.80
CA LEU A 171 10.59 -20.20 -4.59
C LEU A 171 9.69 -19.60 -3.50
N PHE A 172 9.72 -18.28 -3.34
CA PHE A 172 8.88 -17.58 -2.38
C PHE A 172 7.40 -17.64 -2.76
N SER A 173 7.06 -17.53 -4.06
CA SER A 173 5.68 -17.62 -4.53
C SER A 173 5.06 -18.98 -4.21
N ILE A 174 5.84 -20.06 -4.31
CA ILE A 174 5.44 -21.42 -3.92
C ILE A 174 5.18 -21.48 -2.41
N ALA A 175 6.05 -20.91 -1.59
CA ALA A 175 5.85 -20.87 -0.14
C ALA A 175 4.59 -20.06 0.23
N GLN A 176 4.38 -18.89 -0.39
CA GLN A 176 3.29 -17.99 -0.05
C GLN A 176 1.91 -18.51 -0.52
N GLN A 177 1.81 -19.03 -1.74
CA GLN A 177 0.54 -19.54 -2.27
C GLN A 177 0.00 -20.73 -1.46
N ASN A 178 0.89 -21.51 -0.86
CA ASN A 178 0.55 -22.65 -0.01
C ASN A 178 0.47 -22.30 1.50
N MET A 179 0.91 -21.10 1.89
CA MET A 179 0.76 -20.53 3.24
C MET A 179 -0.39 -19.52 3.34
N SER A 180 -1.34 -19.54 2.42
CA SER A 180 -2.55 -18.70 2.50
C SER A 180 -3.30 -19.00 3.80
N ARG A 181 -3.02 -18.22 4.84
CA ARG A 181 -3.94 -18.08 5.98
C ARG A 181 -5.22 -17.52 5.39
N GLY A 182 -6.24 -18.37 5.23
CA GLY A 182 -7.59 -17.94 4.91
C GLY A 182 -8.05 -16.87 5.89
N SER A 183 -9.11 -16.13 5.55
CA SER A 183 -9.72 -15.18 6.46
C SER A 183 -10.08 -15.89 7.77
N GLU A 184 -9.45 -15.49 8.88
CA GLU A 184 -9.80 -16.05 10.18
C GLU A 184 -11.15 -15.50 10.63
N SER A 185 -12.03 -16.37 11.13
CA SER A 185 -13.28 -15.93 11.74
C SER A 185 -13.00 -15.10 12.99
N MET A 186 -13.85 -14.12 13.27
CA MET A 186 -13.73 -13.29 14.47
C MET A 186 -13.77 -14.14 15.75
N SER A 187 -14.48 -15.27 15.75
CA SER A 187 -14.53 -16.21 16.87
C SER A 187 -13.18 -16.92 17.10
N SER A 188 -12.48 -17.29 16.03
CA SER A 188 -11.12 -17.86 16.10
C SER A 188 -10.13 -16.82 16.66
N LEU A 189 -10.17 -15.58 16.14
CA LEU A 189 -9.32 -14.49 16.61
C LEU A 189 -9.59 -14.14 18.08
N ALA A 190 -10.87 -14.09 18.49
CA ALA A 190 -11.25 -13.84 19.88
C ALA A 190 -10.74 -14.93 20.82
N SER A 191 -10.81 -16.20 20.41
CA SER A 191 -10.28 -17.33 21.19
C SER A 191 -8.76 -17.26 21.33
N LYS A 192 -8.04 -16.91 20.24
CA LYS A 192 -6.59 -16.68 20.28
C LYS A 192 -6.22 -15.51 21.20
N MET A 193 -6.95 -14.40 21.12
CA MET A 193 -6.77 -13.24 21.99
C MET A 193 -7.02 -13.56 23.46
N LEU A 194 -8.08 -14.31 23.79
CA LEU A 194 -8.36 -14.75 25.16
C LEU A 194 -7.22 -15.59 25.72
N LYS A 195 -6.71 -16.55 24.93
CA LYS A 195 -5.57 -17.36 25.33
C LYS A 195 -4.31 -16.50 25.57
N GLN A 196 -4.04 -15.53 24.70
CA GLN A 196 -2.94 -14.58 24.90
C GLN A 196 -3.13 -13.75 26.18
N LEU A 197 -4.34 -13.29 26.49
CA LEU A 197 -4.63 -12.54 27.72
C LEU A 197 -4.45 -13.40 28.98
N GLU A 198 -4.82 -14.68 28.94
CA GLU A 198 -4.57 -15.62 30.04
C GLU A 198 -3.08 -15.86 30.26
N GLU A 199 -2.29 -16.01 29.18
CA GLU A 199 -0.83 -16.11 29.25
C GLU A 199 -0.20 -14.83 29.84
N LEU A 200 -0.73 -13.65 29.50
CA LEU A 200 -0.25 -12.37 30.00
C LEU A 200 -0.59 -12.15 31.47
N LYS A 201 -1.76 -12.61 31.94
CA LYS A 201 -2.14 -12.53 33.35
C LYS A 201 -1.14 -13.25 34.28
N ASN A 202 -0.49 -14.29 33.77
CA ASN A 202 0.46 -15.10 34.53
C ASN A 202 1.90 -14.56 34.50
N ARG A 203 2.17 -13.46 33.77
CA ARG A 203 3.50 -12.82 33.75
C ARG A 203 3.60 -11.72 34.80
N GLU A 204 4.73 -11.67 35.49
CA GLU A 204 5.01 -10.65 36.53
C GLU A 204 5.34 -9.27 35.95
N ASP A 205 5.86 -9.21 34.72
CA ASP A 205 6.27 -7.95 34.06
C ASP A 205 5.09 -7.17 33.44
N GLY A 206 3.97 -7.85 33.15
CA GLY A 206 2.76 -7.24 32.59
C GLY A 206 2.94 -6.65 31.18
N LEU A 207 4.06 -6.93 30.51
CA LEU A 207 4.36 -6.40 29.17
C LEU A 207 3.98 -7.41 28.08
N THR A 208 3.31 -6.90 27.05
CA THR A 208 2.86 -7.71 25.90
C THR A 208 3.91 -7.75 24.79
N GLY A 209 4.68 -6.67 24.64
CA GLY A 209 5.73 -6.51 23.64
C GLY A 209 7.14 -6.79 24.16
N VAL A 210 8.15 -6.52 23.33
CA VAL A 210 9.57 -6.54 23.72
C VAL A 210 9.83 -5.36 24.67
N PRO A 211 10.31 -5.58 25.90
CA PRO A 211 10.57 -4.50 26.85
C PRO A 211 11.67 -3.56 26.35
N SER A 212 11.48 -2.24 26.51
CA SER A 212 12.49 -1.23 26.15
C SER A 212 13.52 -1.01 27.26
N GLY A 213 13.18 -1.38 28.50
CA GLY A 213 13.95 -1.05 29.71
C GLY A 213 13.75 0.38 30.20
N PHE A 214 12.92 1.18 29.51
CA PHE A 214 12.48 2.50 29.99
C PHE A 214 11.07 2.36 30.56
N THR A 215 10.94 2.23 31.88
CA THR A 215 9.67 1.91 32.55
C THR A 215 8.51 2.81 32.16
N ASP A 216 8.73 4.12 32.07
CA ASP A 216 7.66 5.06 31.68
C ASP A 216 7.26 4.92 30.20
N PHE A 217 8.20 4.55 29.33
CA PHE A 217 7.90 4.29 27.92
C PHE A 217 7.19 2.94 27.74
N ASP A 218 7.61 1.91 28.48
CA ASP A 218 6.97 0.60 28.50
C ASP A 218 5.54 0.69 29.08
N ARG A 219 5.31 1.55 30.08
CA ARG A 219 3.95 1.81 30.59
C ARG A 219 3.02 2.41 29.52
N LEU A 220 3.56 3.24 28.63
CA LEU A 220 2.78 3.86 27.54
C LEU A 220 2.55 2.92 26.36
N THR A 221 3.51 2.04 26.07
CA THR A 221 3.51 1.20 24.87
C THR A 221 3.13 -0.26 25.13
N SER A 222 3.12 -0.67 26.40
CA SER A 222 3.09 -2.08 26.83
C SER A 222 4.24 -2.92 26.23
N GLY A 223 5.39 -2.26 26.01
CA GLY A 223 6.53 -2.78 25.26
C GLY A 223 6.38 -2.61 23.74
N LEU A 224 7.43 -2.94 23.00
CA LEU A 224 7.48 -2.86 21.55
C LEU A 224 6.68 -4.02 20.95
N GLN A 225 5.53 -3.72 20.35
CA GLN A 225 4.59 -4.74 19.89
C GLN A 225 5.09 -5.45 18.64
N LYS A 226 4.75 -6.74 18.53
CA LYS A 226 5.06 -7.55 17.35
C LYS A 226 4.34 -7.03 16.12
N SER A 227 4.93 -7.30 14.96
CA SER A 227 4.41 -6.86 13.66
C SER A 227 4.37 -5.34 13.45
N ASP A 228 4.84 -4.52 14.40
CA ASP A 228 4.86 -3.07 14.29
C ASP A 228 6.11 -2.51 13.61
N LEU A 229 5.89 -1.43 12.85
CA LEU A 229 6.96 -0.60 12.29
C LEU A 229 6.98 0.70 13.09
N ILE A 230 8.09 0.93 13.77
CA ILE A 230 8.31 2.06 14.67
C ILE A 230 9.35 2.97 14.03
N ILE A 231 8.97 4.20 13.72
CA ILE A 231 9.89 5.20 13.15
C ILE A 231 10.43 6.07 14.27
N LEU A 232 11.74 6.01 14.49
CA LEU A 232 12.43 6.91 15.42
C LEU A 232 13.17 7.99 14.63
N ALA A 233 12.80 9.25 14.83
CA ALA A 233 13.39 10.35 14.10
C ALA A 233 13.91 11.48 14.97
N ALA A 234 15.11 11.94 14.64
CA ALA A 234 15.79 13.02 15.34
C ALA A 234 16.72 13.79 14.40
N ARG A 235 17.21 14.94 14.85
CA ARG A 235 18.28 15.69 14.17
C ARG A 235 19.65 15.06 14.46
N PRO A 236 20.65 15.24 13.58
CA PRO A 236 22.04 14.85 13.86
C PRO A 236 22.52 15.42 15.20
N GLY A 237 23.27 14.62 15.96
CA GLY A 237 23.82 15.04 17.26
C GLY A 237 22.85 14.97 18.45
N MET A 238 21.55 14.67 18.25
CA MET A 238 20.57 14.55 19.35
C MET A 238 20.57 13.19 20.07
N GLY A 239 21.52 12.30 19.76
CA GLY A 239 21.62 10.99 20.43
C GLY A 239 20.71 9.89 19.88
N LYS A 240 20.21 10.03 18.64
CA LYS A 240 19.36 9.03 17.94
C LYS A 240 19.92 7.60 18.08
N THR A 241 21.17 7.39 17.66
CA THR A 241 21.84 6.08 17.73
C THR A 241 22.09 5.64 19.18
N SER A 242 22.45 6.55 20.08
CA SER A 242 22.68 6.21 21.49
C SER A 242 21.41 5.71 22.17
N PHE A 243 20.27 6.35 21.91
CA PHE A 243 18.97 5.89 22.42
C PHE A 243 18.60 4.52 21.85
N THR A 244 18.76 4.32 20.54
CA THR A 244 18.51 3.02 19.89
C THR A 244 19.40 1.90 20.44
N LEU A 245 20.70 2.16 20.65
CA LEU A 245 21.60 1.18 21.24
C LEU A 245 21.25 0.85 22.69
N SER A 246 20.75 1.84 23.44
CA SER A 246 20.26 1.59 24.81
C SER A 246 19.04 0.65 24.82
N LEU A 247 18.11 0.84 23.88
CA LEU A 247 16.97 -0.08 23.69
C LEU A 247 17.44 -1.50 23.32
N ALA A 248 18.37 -1.61 22.37
CA ALA A 248 18.94 -2.90 21.96
C ALA A 248 19.61 -3.62 23.13
N LYS A 249 20.45 -2.89 23.87
CA LYS A 249 21.16 -3.37 25.05
C LYS A 249 20.18 -3.86 26.11
N ASN A 250 19.17 -3.06 26.45
CA ASN A 250 18.20 -3.45 27.48
C ASN A 250 17.43 -4.70 27.07
N ALA A 251 16.90 -4.72 25.84
CA ALA A 251 16.14 -5.86 25.32
C ALA A 251 16.96 -7.16 25.33
N ALA A 252 18.23 -7.11 24.92
CA ALA A 252 19.08 -8.28 24.83
C ALA A 252 19.73 -8.69 26.16
N VAL A 253 20.33 -7.75 26.88
CA VAL A 253 21.12 -8.02 28.10
C VAL A 253 20.21 -8.22 29.32
N GLU A 254 19.19 -7.38 29.51
CA GLU A 254 18.31 -7.47 30.70
C GLU A 254 17.17 -8.46 30.49
N PHE A 255 16.61 -8.53 29.27
CA PHE A 255 15.41 -9.34 28.98
C PHE A 255 15.66 -10.56 28.08
N GLY A 256 16.90 -10.80 27.65
CA GLY A 256 17.28 -11.98 26.87
C GLY A 256 16.61 -12.06 25.49
N LYS A 257 16.17 -10.95 24.92
CA LYS A 257 15.47 -10.89 23.63
C LYS A 257 16.46 -10.75 22.49
N GLY A 258 16.37 -11.61 21.47
CA GLY A 258 17.26 -11.54 20.32
C GLY A 258 17.08 -10.24 19.52
N VAL A 259 18.16 -9.49 19.27
CA VAL A 259 18.13 -8.20 18.55
C VAL A 259 19.01 -8.27 17.32
N ALA A 260 18.45 -7.96 16.15
CA ALA A 260 19.21 -7.71 14.93
C ALA A 260 19.36 -6.20 14.71
N PHE A 261 20.59 -5.71 14.59
CA PHE A 261 20.92 -4.31 14.39
C PHE A 261 21.65 -4.13 13.06
N PHE A 262 21.03 -3.41 12.13
CA PHE A 262 21.61 -3.07 10.83
C PHE A 262 22.11 -1.63 10.87
N SER A 263 23.41 -1.43 10.66
CA SER A 263 24.04 -0.12 10.61
C SER A 263 24.57 0.21 9.23
N LEU A 264 24.02 1.26 8.64
CA LEU A 264 24.32 1.73 7.30
C LEU A 264 25.30 2.90 7.32
N GLU A 265 25.51 3.52 8.49
CA GLU A 265 26.39 4.68 8.67
C GLU A 265 27.63 4.37 9.53
N MET A 266 27.48 3.53 10.56
CA MET A 266 28.54 3.25 11.53
C MET A 266 29.05 1.81 11.39
N SER A 267 30.34 1.60 11.68
CA SER A 267 30.89 0.24 11.68
C SER A 267 30.45 -0.56 12.90
N SER A 268 30.40 -1.89 12.75
CA SER A 268 30.03 -2.82 13.82
C SER A 268 30.89 -2.63 15.07
N LEU A 269 32.19 -2.37 14.90
CA LEU A 269 33.12 -2.14 16.01
C LEU A 269 32.80 -0.84 16.78
N GLN A 270 32.41 0.23 16.09
CA GLN A 270 32.03 1.50 16.73
C GLN A 270 30.74 1.35 17.54
N LEU A 271 29.78 0.56 17.06
CA LEU A 271 28.55 0.25 17.80
C LEU A 271 28.84 -0.64 19.01
N ALA A 272 29.63 -1.70 18.84
CA ALA A 272 30.05 -2.57 19.94
C ALA A 272 30.75 -1.78 21.05
N GLN A 273 31.68 -0.89 20.70
CA GLN A 273 32.36 -0.02 21.66
C GLN A 273 31.36 0.85 22.45
N ARG A 274 30.31 1.35 21.81
CA ARG A 274 29.26 2.14 22.48
C ARG A 274 28.41 1.29 23.41
N ILE A 275 28.03 0.07 23.01
CA ILE A 275 27.27 -0.85 23.87
C ILE A 275 28.11 -1.23 25.10
N ILE A 276 29.39 -1.55 24.91
CA ILE A 276 30.31 -1.87 26.01
C ILE A 276 30.50 -0.67 26.94
N SER A 277 30.64 0.54 26.38
CA SER A 277 30.69 1.79 27.17
C SER A 277 29.44 2.00 28.02
N MET A 278 28.25 1.68 27.48
CA MET A 278 26.98 1.79 28.20
C MET A 278 26.86 0.75 29.33
N GLU A 279 27.32 -0.48 29.11
CA GLU A 279 27.26 -1.55 30.12
C GLU A 279 28.32 -1.38 31.21
N ALA A 280 29.55 -1.01 30.84
CA ALA A 280 30.64 -0.83 31.79
C ALA A 280 30.57 0.50 32.56
N GLU A 281 29.68 1.42 32.14
CA GLU A 281 29.59 2.80 32.66
C GLU A 281 30.91 3.60 32.54
N ILE A 282 31.77 3.21 31.60
CA ILE A 282 33.06 3.87 31.33
C ILE A 282 32.91 4.85 30.16
N SER A 283 33.54 6.02 30.28
CA SER A 283 33.58 7.01 29.20
C SER A 283 34.08 6.42 27.87
N GLY A 284 33.29 6.59 26.80
CA GLY A 284 33.68 6.13 25.46
C GLY A 284 34.96 6.77 24.91
N MET A 285 35.39 7.94 25.44
CA MET A 285 36.68 8.53 25.09
C MET A 285 37.85 7.74 25.69
N LYS A 286 37.71 7.29 26.95
CA LYS A 286 38.70 6.44 27.63
C LYS A 286 38.86 5.10 26.93
N LEU A 287 37.75 4.48 26.53
CA LEU A 287 37.79 3.24 25.75
C LEU A 287 38.46 3.43 24.38
N ARG A 288 38.34 4.62 23.78
CA ARG A 288 38.93 4.93 22.47
C ARG A 288 40.43 5.20 22.55
N ASN A 289 40.87 5.87 23.59
CA ASN A 289 42.28 6.24 23.77
C ASN A 289 43.07 5.22 24.62
N GLY A 290 42.41 4.20 25.18
CA GLY A 290 43.02 3.14 25.98
C GLY A 290 43.48 3.60 27.38
N GLN A 291 43.08 4.78 27.83
CA GLN A 291 43.47 5.35 29.13
C GLN A 291 42.48 4.91 30.21
N LEU A 292 42.54 3.64 30.55
CA LEU A 292 41.73 3.02 31.60
C LEU A 292 42.57 2.78 32.86
N GLU A 293 41.99 3.10 34.00
CA GLU A 293 42.55 2.75 35.30
C GLU A 293 42.42 1.24 35.55
N GLU A 294 43.23 0.66 36.45
CA GLU A 294 43.20 -0.80 36.71
C GLU A 294 41.81 -1.31 37.13
N TYR A 295 41.05 -0.54 37.91
CA TYR A 295 39.68 -0.91 38.29
C TYR A 295 38.70 -0.82 37.12
N GLU A 296 38.93 0.09 36.16
CA GLU A 296 38.11 0.23 34.94
C GLU A 296 38.35 -0.96 34.01
N TRP A 297 39.56 -1.51 33.97
CA TRP A 297 39.85 -2.76 33.25
C TRP A 297 39.03 -3.93 33.81
N GLN A 298 38.91 -4.05 35.13
CA GLN A 298 38.09 -5.09 35.76
C GLN A 298 36.60 -4.93 35.42
N GLN A 299 36.07 -3.70 35.47
CA GLN A 299 34.69 -3.39 35.06
C GLN A 299 34.46 -3.73 33.58
N LEU A 300 35.40 -3.36 32.72
CA LEU A 300 35.34 -3.63 31.28
C LEU A 300 35.29 -5.13 30.98
N HIS A 301 36.13 -5.93 31.65
CA HIS A 301 36.13 -7.39 31.48
C HIS A 301 34.77 -8.00 31.86
N SER A 302 34.20 -7.60 33.00
CA SER A 302 32.88 -8.08 33.42
C SER A 302 31.76 -7.67 32.44
N ALA A 303 31.80 -6.45 31.94
CA ALA A 303 30.84 -5.98 30.94
C ALA A 303 30.94 -6.75 29.61
N ILE A 304 32.16 -7.05 29.16
CA ILE A 304 32.39 -7.83 27.93
C ILE A 304 31.85 -9.24 28.07
N GLU A 305 32.06 -9.91 29.21
CA GLU A 305 31.50 -11.24 29.47
C GLU A 305 29.97 -11.22 29.37
N ARG A 306 29.32 -10.26 30.04
CA ARG A 306 27.86 -10.12 30.03
C ARG A 306 27.30 -9.82 28.63
N ILE A 307 27.97 -8.95 27.86
CA ILE A 307 27.57 -8.65 26.49
C ILE A 307 27.82 -9.84 25.56
N GLY A 308 28.88 -10.61 25.77
CA GLY A 308 29.23 -11.77 24.95
C GLY A 308 28.17 -12.88 24.98
N GLU A 309 27.42 -12.99 26.07
CA GLU A 309 26.29 -13.93 26.19
C GLU A 309 24.97 -13.38 25.62
N ALA A 310 24.87 -12.06 25.41
CA ALA A 310 23.63 -11.43 24.99
C ALA A 310 23.35 -11.66 23.49
N PRO A 311 22.09 -11.94 23.09
CA PRO A 311 21.74 -12.26 21.70
C PRO A 311 21.61 -11.00 20.82
N ILE A 312 22.72 -10.26 20.64
CA ILE A 312 22.81 -9.07 19.78
C ILE A 312 23.59 -9.41 18.50
N PHE A 313 22.95 -9.22 17.34
CA PHE A 313 23.55 -9.47 16.03
C PHE A 313 23.68 -8.16 15.26
N ILE A 314 24.90 -7.74 14.93
CA ILE A 314 25.17 -6.49 14.22
C ILE A 314 25.62 -6.78 12.79
N ASP A 315 25.04 -6.06 11.83
CA ASP A 315 25.43 -6.08 10.43
C ASP A 315 25.68 -4.64 9.95
N ASP A 316 26.90 -4.35 9.51
CA ASP A 316 27.31 -3.02 9.03
C ASP A 316 27.48 -2.92 7.51
N THR A 317 26.75 -3.76 6.75
CA THR A 317 26.79 -3.74 5.28
C THR A 317 26.29 -2.39 4.75
N PRO A 318 27.13 -1.58 4.09
CA PRO A 318 26.73 -0.25 3.62
C PRO A 318 25.79 -0.37 2.41
N GLY A 319 24.80 0.52 2.34
CA GLY A 319 23.89 0.59 1.18
C GLY A 319 23.04 -0.65 0.94
N ILE A 320 22.79 -1.46 1.99
CA ILE A 320 22.00 -2.69 1.89
C ILE A 320 20.64 -2.40 1.23
N ASN A 321 20.30 -3.21 0.22
CA ASN A 321 18.99 -3.13 -0.39
C ASN A 321 17.95 -3.84 0.49
N ILE A 322 16.67 -3.58 0.23
CA ILE A 322 15.57 -4.14 1.04
C ILE A 322 15.48 -5.67 0.95
N PHE A 323 15.87 -6.27 -0.17
CA PHE A 323 15.79 -7.72 -0.37
C PHE A 323 16.86 -8.45 0.45
N GLU A 324 18.11 -7.98 0.38
CA GLU A 324 19.22 -8.49 1.16
C GLU A 324 18.94 -8.34 2.67
N LEU A 325 18.41 -7.18 3.09
CA LEU A 325 17.98 -6.97 4.47
C LEU A 325 16.98 -8.05 4.92
N ARG A 326 15.94 -8.32 4.12
CA ARG A 326 14.92 -9.33 4.44
C ARG A 326 15.53 -10.73 4.53
N ALA A 327 16.39 -11.11 3.57
CA ALA A 327 17.06 -12.40 3.57
C ALA A 327 17.92 -12.61 4.84
N LYS A 328 18.69 -11.60 5.23
CA LYS A 328 19.48 -11.63 6.47
C LYS A 328 18.61 -11.74 7.71
N CYS A 329 17.52 -10.96 7.79
CA CYS A 329 16.57 -11.02 8.91
C CYS A 329 15.91 -12.41 9.03
N ARG A 330 15.49 -13.02 7.91
CA ARG A 330 14.93 -14.38 7.87
C ARG A 330 15.93 -15.41 8.42
N ARG A 331 17.18 -15.34 7.95
CA ARG A 331 18.26 -16.24 8.42
C ARG A 331 18.49 -16.10 9.92
N LEU A 332 18.58 -14.88 10.43
CA LEU A 332 18.73 -14.60 11.86
C LEU A 332 17.51 -15.08 12.68
N LYS A 333 16.29 -14.93 12.16
CA LYS A 333 15.06 -15.44 12.79
C LYS A 333 15.07 -16.97 12.89
N MET A 334 15.51 -17.66 11.85
CA MET A 334 15.59 -19.12 11.85
C MET A 334 16.70 -19.67 12.76
N GLN A 335 17.86 -19.02 12.79
CA GLN A 335 19.03 -19.51 13.54
C GLN A 335 19.00 -19.11 15.02
N HIS A 336 18.50 -17.92 15.33
CA HIS A 336 18.65 -17.29 16.64
C HIS A 336 17.35 -16.72 17.22
N ASP A 337 16.20 -16.95 16.57
CA ASP A 337 14.88 -16.45 16.98
C ASP A 337 14.88 -14.95 17.35
N ILE A 338 15.40 -14.08 16.47
CA ILE A 338 15.38 -12.63 16.73
C ILE A 338 13.95 -12.12 17.00
N GLN A 339 13.82 -11.20 17.95
CA GLN A 339 12.55 -10.66 18.44
C GLN A 339 12.46 -9.14 18.26
N LEU A 340 13.54 -8.47 17.86
CA LEU A 340 13.57 -7.05 17.55
C LEU A 340 14.53 -6.81 16.38
N ILE A 341 14.13 -5.97 15.43
CA ILE A 341 14.97 -5.51 14.33
C ILE A 341 15.16 -4.00 14.45
N MET A 342 16.39 -3.52 14.34
CA MET A 342 16.74 -2.10 14.38
C MET A 342 17.57 -1.73 13.15
N ILE A 343 17.26 -0.59 12.51
CA ILE A 343 17.91 -0.15 11.27
C ILE A 343 18.35 1.31 11.40
N ASP A 344 19.66 1.60 11.32
CA ASP A 344 20.27 2.94 11.32
C ASP A 344 20.98 3.23 10.00
N TYR A 345 20.50 4.04 9.04
CA TYR A 345 19.27 4.82 8.96
C TYR A 345 18.62 4.61 7.58
N LEU A 346 17.28 4.63 7.55
CA LEU A 346 16.44 4.28 6.39
C LEU A 346 16.84 4.93 5.06
N GLN A 347 17.31 6.18 5.11
CA GLN A 347 17.58 6.96 3.91
C GLN A 347 18.86 6.52 3.17
N LEU A 348 19.66 5.58 3.70
CA LEU A 348 20.78 4.98 2.96
C LEU A 348 20.43 3.68 2.24
N MET A 349 19.22 3.17 2.42
CA MET A 349 18.78 1.99 1.68
C MET A 349 18.51 2.40 0.23
N SER A 350 19.03 1.63 -0.71
CA SER A 350 18.75 1.78 -2.14
C SER A 350 17.43 1.06 -2.48
N GLY A 351 16.49 1.77 -3.11
CA GLY A 351 15.39 1.13 -3.81
C GLY A 351 15.93 0.51 -5.09
N GLY A 352 15.93 -0.82 -5.20
CA GLY A 352 16.50 -1.54 -6.36
C GLY A 352 16.03 -0.94 -7.70
N GLY A 353 16.99 -0.38 -8.45
CA GLY A 353 16.77 0.22 -9.76
C GLY A 353 17.76 1.35 -10.07
N GLU A 354 18.90 1.03 -10.66
CA GLU A 354 19.95 2.01 -11.04
C GLU A 354 19.50 3.05 -12.10
N ASN A 355 18.32 2.90 -12.71
CA ASN A 355 17.85 3.74 -13.83
C ASN A 355 16.63 4.63 -13.56
N GLN A 356 16.15 4.77 -12.32
CA GLN A 356 15.10 5.73 -12.00
C GLN A 356 15.61 6.86 -11.09
N LYS A 357 15.79 8.06 -11.67
CA LYS A 357 15.77 9.34 -10.93
C LYS A 357 14.35 9.59 -10.38
N GLY A 358 13.87 8.67 -9.54
CA GLY A 358 12.58 8.74 -8.88
C GLY A 358 12.60 9.76 -7.74
N ASN A 359 11.41 10.23 -7.37
CA ASN A 359 11.23 11.13 -6.23
C ASN A 359 11.64 10.37 -4.94
N ARG A 360 12.65 10.87 -4.21
CA ARG A 360 13.15 10.32 -2.93
C ARG A 360 12.02 9.94 -1.96
N GLU A 361 10.91 10.67 -2.00
CA GLU A 361 9.70 10.38 -1.22
C GLU A 361 9.04 9.04 -1.57
N GLN A 362 8.97 8.70 -2.86
CA GLN A 362 8.38 7.44 -3.34
C GLN A 362 9.26 6.26 -2.91
N GLU A 363 10.59 6.44 -2.97
CA GLU A 363 11.57 5.46 -2.50
C GLU A 363 11.41 5.20 -0.99
N VAL A 364 11.39 6.25 -0.16
CA VAL A 364 11.17 6.12 1.29
C VAL A 364 9.80 5.51 1.62
N SER A 365 8.76 5.82 0.83
CA SER A 365 7.43 5.23 0.99
C SER A 365 7.39 3.75 0.59
N ALA A 366 8.15 3.35 -0.43
CA ALA A 366 8.31 1.94 -0.81
C ALA A 366 9.07 1.16 0.26
N ILE A 367 10.19 1.70 0.76
CA ILE A 367 10.98 1.10 1.85
C ILE A 367 10.12 0.95 3.12
N SER A 368 9.37 1.97 3.52
CA SER A 368 8.50 1.91 4.70
C SER A 368 7.44 0.81 4.58
N ARG A 369 6.83 0.64 3.39
CA ARG A 369 5.87 -0.45 3.14
C ARG A 369 6.54 -1.82 3.21
N ALA A 370 7.72 -1.96 2.61
CA ALA A 370 8.46 -3.20 2.63
C ALA A 370 8.89 -3.61 4.05
N LEU A 371 9.31 -2.65 4.88
CA LEU A 371 9.66 -2.89 6.28
C LEU A 371 8.45 -3.25 7.15
N LYS A 372 7.28 -2.63 6.91
CA LYS A 372 6.04 -3.09 7.57
C LYS A 372 5.66 -4.51 7.12
N GLY A 373 5.95 -4.85 5.86
CA GLY A 373 5.84 -6.23 5.36
C GLY A 373 6.74 -7.19 6.13
N LEU A 374 8.03 -6.85 6.29
CA LEU A 374 9.01 -7.62 7.06
C LEU A 374 8.59 -7.80 8.52
N ALA A 375 8.11 -6.74 9.18
CA ALA A 375 7.64 -6.79 10.56
C ALA A 375 6.50 -7.81 10.72
N LYS A 376 5.50 -7.76 9.83
CA LYS A 376 4.35 -8.69 9.83
C LYS A 376 4.76 -10.12 9.48
N GLU A 377 5.68 -10.28 8.54
CA GLU A 377 6.15 -11.58 8.07
C GLU A 377 6.87 -12.34 9.18
N LEU A 378 7.78 -11.67 9.88
CA LEU A 378 8.59 -12.30 10.93
C LEU A 378 7.93 -12.25 12.32
N ASP A 379 6.80 -11.57 12.45
CA ASP A 379 6.09 -11.32 13.72
C ASP A 379 6.99 -10.67 14.79
N VAL A 380 7.72 -9.62 14.38
CA VAL A 380 8.66 -8.87 15.24
C VAL A 380 8.49 -7.35 15.09
N PRO A 381 8.70 -6.55 16.15
CA PRO A 381 8.89 -5.11 16.02
C PRO A 381 10.10 -4.77 15.14
N VAL A 382 9.91 -3.79 14.25
CA VAL A 382 10.98 -3.19 13.45
C VAL A 382 11.10 -1.71 13.82
N ILE A 383 12.23 -1.32 14.40
CA ILE A 383 12.57 0.08 14.66
C ILE A 383 13.45 0.58 13.52
N ALA A 384 12.98 1.61 12.82
CA ALA A 384 13.71 2.19 11.72
C ALA A 384 14.02 3.66 11.99
N LEU A 385 15.30 4.00 11.89
CA LEU A 385 15.79 5.32 12.21
C LEU A 385 15.69 6.24 10.99
N SER A 386 15.15 7.43 11.21
CA SER A 386 15.01 8.45 10.18
C SER A 386 15.65 9.76 10.65
N GLN A 387 16.33 10.45 9.74
CA GLN A 387 16.86 11.79 10.02
C GLN A 387 15.80 12.85 9.70
N LEU A 388 15.60 13.80 10.63
CA LEU A 388 14.72 14.95 10.41
C LEU A 388 15.35 16.02 9.53
N SER A 389 14.50 16.72 8.77
CA SER A 389 14.88 17.89 7.99
C SER A 389 15.44 19.03 8.87
N ARG A 390 16.36 19.83 8.31
CA ARG A 390 16.87 21.06 8.97
C ARG A 390 15.77 22.12 9.18
N ALA A 391 14.62 21.98 8.51
CA ALA A 391 13.48 22.90 8.64
C ALA A 391 12.97 23.06 10.08
N VAL A 392 13.16 22.04 10.94
CA VAL A 392 12.82 22.10 12.38
C VAL A 392 13.54 23.24 13.10
N GLU A 393 14.79 23.55 12.69
CA GLU A 393 15.63 24.56 13.34
C GLU A 393 15.27 25.99 12.91
N VAL A 394 14.75 26.14 11.69
CA VAL A 394 14.40 27.43 11.07
C VAL A 394 12.99 27.89 11.47
N ARG A 395 12.15 26.97 11.95
CA ARG A 395 10.77 27.28 12.35
C ARG A 395 10.76 28.24 13.55
N GLY A 396 10.16 29.43 13.36
CA GLY A 396 9.90 30.37 14.44
C GLY A 396 8.92 29.78 15.46
N GLY A 397 9.30 29.78 16.74
CA GLY A 397 8.53 29.20 17.84
C GLY A 397 9.12 27.88 18.36
N SER A 398 8.27 26.87 18.58
CA SER A 398 8.68 25.59 19.18
C SER A 398 9.50 24.74 18.21
N LYS A 399 10.72 24.36 18.63
CA LYS A 399 11.62 23.44 17.91
C LYS A 399 11.28 21.95 18.15
N ARG A 400 10.13 21.64 18.76
CA ARG A 400 9.66 20.25 18.93
C ARG A 400 9.33 19.61 17.57
N PRO A 401 9.90 18.44 17.22
CA PRO A 401 9.61 17.78 15.95
C PRO A 401 8.11 17.54 15.73
N GLN A 402 7.68 17.63 14.48
CA GLN A 402 6.32 17.36 14.01
C GLN A 402 6.35 16.32 12.88
N LEU A 403 5.23 15.67 12.60
CA LEU A 403 5.15 14.66 11.51
C LEU A 403 5.52 15.23 10.14
N SER A 404 5.32 16.53 9.91
CA SER A 404 5.76 17.21 8.68
C SER A 404 7.28 17.22 8.51
N ASP A 405 8.04 17.09 9.60
CA ASP A 405 9.50 17.22 9.61
C ASP A 405 10.21 15.92 9.19
N LEU A 406 9.47 14.80 9.18
CA LEU A 406 9.85 13.53 8.55
C LEU A 406 9.77 13.58 7.02
N ARG A 407 9.09 14.61 6.47
CA ARG A 407 8.89 14.78 5.05
C ARG A 407 9.99 15.68 4.49
N GLU A 408 10.75 15.20 3.51
CA GLU A 408 11.65 16.03 2.69
C GLU A 408 10.91 16.81 1.59
N SER A 409 9.58 16.91 1.66
CA SER A 409 8.76 17.41 0.57
C SER A 409 8.81 18.90 0.33
N GLY A 410 8.74 19.22 -0.95
CA GLY A 410 8.27 20.50 -1.44
C GLY A 410 6.91 20.88 -0.89
N CYS A 411 6.69 22.17 -0.68
CA CYS A 411 5.40 22.73 -0.33
C CYS A 411 5.03 23.82 -1.32
N LEU A 412 3.75 23.91 -1.66
CA LEU A 412 3.15 25.03 -2.37
C LEU A 412 2.55 26.01 -1.37
N THR A 413 2.41 27.26 -1.75
CA THR A 413 1.75 28.25 -0.89
C THR A 413 0.24 28.03 -0.86
N GLY A 414 -0.40 28.43 0.25
CA GLY A 414 -1.83 28.17 0.47
C GLY A 414 -2.77 28.85 -0.53
N ASP A 415 -2.33 29.91 -1.21
CA ASP A 415 -3.05 30.59 -2.30
C ASP A 415 -2.96 29.84 -3.64
N THR A 416 -2.24 28.71 -3.70
CA THR A 416 -2.19 27.89 -4.91
C THR A 416 -3.55 27.28 -5.21
N MET A 417 -4.01 27.47 -6.46
CA MET A 417 -5.28 26.97 -6.96
C MET A 417 -5.15 25.52 -7.43
N LEU A 418 -6.13 24.70 -7.05
CA LEU A 418 -6.35 23.34 -7.54
C LEU A 418 -7.68 23.28 -8.29
N CYS A 419 -7.77 22.42 -9.29
CA CYS A 419 -9.01 22.17 -10.03
C CYS A 419 -9.61 20.84 -9.56
N ASP A 420 -10.84 20.87 -9.05
CA ASP A 420 -11.62 19.68 -8.75
C ASP A 420 -11.91 18.92 -10.05
N GLY A 421 -11.47 17.66 -10.11
CA GLY A 421 -11.60 16.83 -11.30
C GLY A 421 -13.02 16.34 -11.57
N ASN A 422 -13.94 16.42 -10.60
CA ASN A 422 -15.34 16.06 -10.79
C ASN A 422 -16.18 17.27 -11.21
N THR A 423 -16.01 18.41 -10.54
CA THR A 423 -16.89 19.58 -10.72
C THR A 423 -16.25 20.69 -11.56
N GLY A 424 -14.93 20.67 -11.75
CA GLY A 424 -14.19 21.73 -12.42
C GLY A 424 -13.97 22.97 -11.56
N ARG A 425 -14.54 22.99 -10.35
CA ARG A 425 -14.39 24.07 -9.38
C ARG A 425 -12.92 24.30 -9.06
N GLN A 426 -12.54 25.56 -9.00
CA GLN A 426 -11.23 25.98 -8.52
C GLN A 426 -11.27 26.13 -6.99
N ILE A 427 -10.33 25.50 -6.29
CA ILE A 427 -10.26 25.46 -4.82
C ILE A 427 -8.83 25.74 -4.40
N THR A 428 -8.61 26.64 -3.44
CA THR A 428 -7.25 26.89 -2.92
C THR A 428 -6.76 25.76 -2.02
N ILE A 429 -5.44 25.54 -1.94
CA ILE A 429 -4.85 24.62 -0.96
C ILE A 429 -5.24 25.03 0.48
N ARG A 430 -5.35 26.34 0.75
CA ARG A 430 -5.80 26.87 2.03
C ARG A 430 -7.22 26.40 2.39
N GLU A 431 -8.17 26.58 1.48
CA GLU A 431 -9.55 26.12 1.68
C GLU A 431 -9.63 24.63 1.99
N LEU A 432 -8.77 23.81 1.36
CA LEU A 432 -8.70 22.38 1.67
C LEU A 432 -8.09 22.12 3.05
N ALA A 433 -7.00 22.79 3.39
CA ALA A 433 -6.30 22.59 4.67
C ALA A 433 -7.10 23.08 5.88
N GLU A 434 -8.00 24.05 5.70
CA GLU A 434 -8.85 24.62 6.76
C GLU A 434 -10.16 23.83 6.99
N ARG A 435 -10.46 22.80 6.19
CA ARG A 435 -11.64 21.95 6.42
C ARG A 435 -11.52 21.17 7.73
N GLU A 436 -12.57 21.22 8.55
CA GLU A 436 -12.69 20.42 9.77
C GLU A 436 -12.58 18.91 9.48
N VAL A 437 -13.18 18.45 8.37
CA VAL A 437 -13.10 17.08 7.90
C VAL A 437 -12.35 17.01 6.57
N GLN A 438 -11.24 16.27 6.56
CA GLN A 438 -10.41 16.03 5.37
C GLN A 438 -10.96 14.84 4.57
N THR A 439 -11.96 15.09 3.74
CA THR A 439 -12.48 14.07 2.80
C THR A 439 -11.62 14.02 1.54
N PRO A 440 -11.32 12.82 0.99
CA PRO A 440 -10.60 12.70 -0.28
C PRO A 440 -11.29 13.47 -1.41
N LEU A 441 -10.50 14.20 -2.20
CA LEU A 441 -10.95 15.00 -3.34
C LEU A 441 -10.23 14.53 -4.60
N ASN A 442 -10.95 14.43 -5.72
CA ASN A 442 -10.31 14.23 -7.01
C ASN A 442 -9.85 15.59 -7.54
N VAL A 443 -8.56 15.76 -7.76
CA VAL A 443 -7.96 16.97 -8.34
C VAL A 443 -7.38 16.66 -9.70
N MET A 444 -7.43 17.61 -10.63
CA MET A 444 -6.77 17.45 -11.93
C MET A 444 -5.24 17.47 -11.72
N GLY A 445 -4.59 16.35 -12.00
CA GLY A 445 -3.15 16.16 -11.83
C GLY A 445 -2.56 15.36 -12.98
N MET A 446 -1.24 15.37 -13.11
CA MET A 446 -0.57 14.56 -14.12
C MET A 446 -0.45 13.11 -13.66
N SER A 447 -0.91 12.18 -14.48
CA SER A 447 -0.74 10.73 -14.29
C SER A 447 0.64 10.25 -14.73
N GLU A 448 0.97 9.00 -14.41
CA GLU A 448 2.21 8.33 -14.82
C GLU A 448 2.39 8.28 -16.35
N ASN A 449 1.28 8.30 -17.10
CA ASN A 449 1.27 8.32 -18.57
C ASN A 449 1.40 9.73 -19.17
N TYR A 450 1.83 10.72 -18.38
CA TYR A 450 1.96 12.14 -18.79
C TYR A 450 0.66 12.79 -19.30
N LYS A 451 -0.49 12.20 -18.94
CA LYS A 451 -1.83 12.77 -19.21
C LYS A 451 -2.35 13.47 -17.97
N VAL A 452 -2.98 14.63 -18.14
CA VAL A 452 -3.68 15.32 -17.05
C VAL A 452 -5.04 14.66 -16.86
N ASP A 453 -5.25 14.07 -15.69
CA ASP A 453 -6.46 13.31 -15.34
C ASP A 453 -6.77 13.45 -13.83
N LYS A 454 -7.87 12.88 -13.36
CA LYS A 454 -8.30 12.90 -11.96
C LYS A 454 -7.30 12.13 -11.09
N GLN A 455 -6.69 12.84 -10.14
CA GLN A 455 -5.78 12.29 -9.13
C GLN A 455 -6.42 12.43 -7.74
N ARG A 456 -6.30 11.39 -6.93
CA ARG A 456 -6.92 11.36 -5.60
C ARG A 456 -6.05 12.08 -4.57
N LEU A 457 -6.47 13.29 -4.18
CA LEU A 457 -5.89 14.02 -3.06
C LEU A 457 -6.58 13.59 -1.76
N THR A 458 -5.82 12.97 -0.86
CA THR A 458 -6.37 12.44 0.40
C THR A 458 -6.45 13.48 1.51
N ARG A 459 -5.46 14.40 1.58
CA ARG A 459 -5.36 15.38 2.65
C ARG A 459 -4.51 16.59 2.25
N ALA A 460 -4.95 17.78 2.66
CA ALA A 460 -4.14 19.01 2.66
C ALA A 460 -3.90 19.47 4.11
N PHE A 461 -2.74 20.04 4.41
CA PHE A 461 -2.40 20.48 5.77
C PHE A 461 -1.37 21.61 5.77
N TYR A 462 -1.32 22.36 6.88
CA TYR A 462 -0.37 23.44 7.07
C TYR A 462 1.01 22.90 7.44
N SER A 463 2.05 23.34 6.72
CA SER A 463 3.45 22.94 6.97
C SER A 463 4.29 24.00 7.69
N GLY A 464 3.65 25.06 8.20
CA GLY A 464 4.33 26.20 8.84
C GLY A 464 4.57 27.38 7.90
N LYS A 465 5.20 28.43 8.43
CA LYS A 465 5.78 29.52 7.63
C LYS A 465 7.14 29.06 7.11
N LYS A 466 7.32 29.06 5.79
CA LYS A 466 8.55 28.68 5.11
C LYS A 466 8.97 29.79 4.16
N GLU A 467 10.27 29.88 3.90
CA GLU A 467 10.78 30.63 2.76
C GLU A 467 10.30 29.96 1.46
N VAL A 468 9.83 30.78 0.52
CA VAL A 468 9.29 30.35 -0.76
C VAL A 468 9.85 31.20 -1.88
N PHE A 469 9.97 30.60 -3.05
CA PHE A 469 10.45 31.20 -4.27
C PHE A 469 9.30 31.29 -5.26
N GLU A 470 9.23 32.38 -6.02
CA GLU A 470 8.23 32.57 -7.07
C GLU A 470 8.84 32.18 -8.43
N LEU A 471 8.35 31.07 -8.99
CA LEU A 471 8.68 30.69 -10.36
C LEU A 471 7.76 31.45 -11.32
N THR A 472 8.36 32.17 -12.27
CA THR A 472 7.64 32.87 -13.33
C THR A 472 8.04 32.32 -14.69
N THR A 473 7.06 31.82 -15.44
CA THR A 473 7.28 31.36 -16.83
C THR A 473 7.31 32.54 -17.79
N ARG A 474 7.97 32.38 -18.95
CA ARG A 474 7.90 33.36 -20.06
C ARG A 474 6.47 33.68 -20.51
N THR A 475 5.53 32.74 -20.32
CA THR A 475 4.11 32.93 -20.65
C THR A 475 3.33 33.75 -19.60
N GLY A 476 4.00 34.24 -18.54
CA GLY A 476 3.38 35.02 -17.47
C GLY A 476 2.71 34.19 -16.36
N ARG A 477 2.72 32.85 -16.46
CA ARG A 477 2.25 31.98 -15.36
C ARG A 477 3.21 32.03 -14.19
N ARG A 478 2.67 32.06 -12.98
CA ARG A 478 3.41 32.20 -11.72
C ARG A 478 2.96 31.16 -10.71
N ILE A 479 3.89 30.66 -9.92
CA ILE A 479 3.62 29.73 -8.82
C ILE A 479 4.65 29.93 -7.72
N LYS A 480 4.23 29.89 -6.46
CA LYS A 480 5.10 30.03 -5.29
C LYS A 480 5.27 28.68 -4.61
N ALA A 481 6.52 28.28 -4.39
CA ALA A 481 6.85 26.99 -3.80
C ALA A 481 8.12 27.07 -2.97
N SER A 482 8.33 26.11 -2.07
CA SER A 482 9.62 25.96 -1.40
C SER A 482 10.71 25.50 -2.39
N ALA A 483 11.98 25.78 -2.07
CA ALA A 483 13.14 25.42 -2.88
C ALA A 483 13.16 23.94 -3.35
N ASN A 484 12.77 23.02 -2.47
CA ASN A 484 12.74 21.59 -2.73
C ASN A 484 11.48 21.11 -3.48
N HIS A 485 10.56 21.99 -3.91
CA HIS A 485 9.37 21.57 -4.64
C HIS A 485 9.70 21.13 -6.07
N PRO A 486 9.30 19.92 -6.49
CA PRO A 486 9.60 19.43 -7.82
C PRO A 486 8.69 20.04 -8.89
N PHE A 487 9.26 20.28 -10.06
CA PHE A 487 8.58 20.68 -11.29
C PHE A 487 9.02 19.72 -12.40
N LEU A 488 8.09 19.35 -13.29
CA LEU A 488 8.45 18.44 -14.39
C LEU A 488 9.27 19.20 -15.43
N HIS A 489 10.54 18.84 -15.55
CA HIS A 489 11.49 19.28 -16.58
C HIS A 489 11.55 18.24 -17.73
N LEU A 490 12.19 18.60 -18.85
CA LEU A 490 12.38 17.67 -19.98
C LEU A 490 13.13 16.38 -19.60
N SER A 491 13.99 16.46 -18.58
CA SER A 491 14.77 15.32 -18.06
C SER A 491 14.08 14.59 -16.90
N GLY A 492 12.81 14.88 -16.62
CA GLY A 492 12.08 14.36 -15.47
C GLY A 492 11.82 15.41 -14.39
N TRP A 493 11.41 14.98 -13.20
CA TRP A 493 11.11 15.88 -12.09
C TRP A 493 12.38 16.52 -11.52
N THR A 494 12.43 17.85 -11.49
CA THR A 494 13.56 18.65 -11.00
C THR A 494 13.09 19.61 -9.91
N ARG A 495 13.85 19.73 -8.83
CA ARG A 495 13.55 20.67 -7.74
C ARG A 495 13.69 22.13 -8.20
N LEU A 496 12.91 23.02 -7.61
CA LEU A 496 12.93 24.44 -7.93
C LEU A 496 14.31 25.08 -7.76
N ASP A 497 15.04 24.72 -6.71
CA ASP A 497 16.41 25.21 -6.45
C ASP A 497 17.47 24.69 -7.43
N HIS A 498 17.15 23.66 -8.22
CA HIS A 498 18.02 23.12 -9.27
C HIS A 498 17.63 23.62 -10.66
N LEU A 499 16.53 24.35 -10.80
CA LEU A 499 16.13 24.96 -12.08
C LEU A 499 16.91 26.26 -12.31
N GLN A 500 17.30 26.48 -13.56
CA GLN A 500 17.96 27.70 -14.01
C GLN A 500 17.01 28.56 -14.86
N ILE A 501 17.28 29.87 -14.90
CA ILE A 501 16.55 30.79 -15.77
C ILE A 501 16.80 30.38 -17.23
N GLY A 502 15.72 30.03 -17.93
CA GLY A 502 15.77 29.50 -19.30
C GLY A 502 15.32 28.05 -19.41
N ASP A 503 15.27 27.31 -18.30
CA ASP A 503 14.80 25.93 -18.28
C ASP A 503 13.35 25.79 -18.69
N ARG A 504 13.05 24.68 -19.36
CA ARG A 504 11.70 24.36 -19.85
C ARG A 504 11.01 23.41 -18.87
N ILE A 505 9.97 23.91 -18.22
CA ILE A 505 9.08 23.10 -17.40
C ILE A 505 7.81 22.72 -18.19
N ALA A 506 7.26 21.56 -17.88
CA ALA A 506 5.98 21.11 -18.42
C ALA A 506 4.84 21.90 -17.78
N VAL A 507 3.91 22.35 -18.62
CA VAL A 507 2.71 23.07 -18.20
C VAL A 507 1.53 22.52 -18.98
N ALA A 508 0.42 22.23 -18.30
CA ALA A 508 -0.81 21.83 -18.97
C ALA A 508 -1.29 22.95 -19.91
N ARG A 509 -1.48 22.63 -21.20
CA ARG A 509 -2.00 23.60 -22.19
C ARG A 509 -3.46 23.95 -21.92
N LYS A 510 -4.27 22.95 -21.59
CA LYS A 510 -5.68 23.06 -21.21
C LYS A 510 -5.97 22.02 -20.13
N ILE A 511 -6.73 22.41 -19.11
CA ILE A 511 -7.35 21.47 -18.16
C ILE A 511 -8.79 21.32 -18.65
N ALA A 512 -9.13 20.14 -19.12
CA ALA A 512 -10.51 19.83 -19.52
C ALA A 512 -11.18 19.09 -18.36
N VAL A 513 -12.35 19.58 -17.96
CA VAL A 513 -13.21 18.88 -17.00
C VAL A 513 -14.52 18.59 -17.72
N THR A 514 -14.94 17.32 -17.70
CA THR A 514 -16.28 16.94 -18.13
C THR A 514 -17.22 17.33 -17.00
N PRO A 515 -18.10 18.34 -17.18
CA PRO A 515 -19.06 18.69 -16.14
C PRO A 515 -19.97 17.48 -15.84
N SER A 516 -20.40 17.34 -14.60
CA SER A 516 -21.57 16.52 -14.29
C SER A 516 -22.78 17.04 -15.07
N ASP A 517 -23.72 16.17 -15.44
CA ASP A 517 -25.03 16.63 -15.91
C ASP A 517 -25.64 17.50 -14.80
N ASN A 518 -25.76 18.81 -15.06
CA ASN A 518 -26.38 19.72 -14.12
C ASN A 518 -27.91 19.63 -14.32
N ASP A 519 -28.63 19.16 -13.29
CA ASP A 519 -30.08 18.90 -13.35
C ASP A 519 -30.94 20.17 -13.45
N ILE A 520 -30.35 21.37 -13.31
CA ILE A 520 -31.11 22.63 -13.33
C ILE A 520 -31.51 23.00 -14.76
N ARG A 521 -32.82 23.11 -14.99
CA ARG A 521 -33.36 23.49 -16.31
C ARG A 521 -33.04 24.95 -16.65
N ASN A 522 -32.88 25.27 -17.94
CA ASN A 522 -32.63 26.64 -18.39
C ASN A 522 -33.68 27.64 -17.88
N ASP A 523 -34.95 27.25 -17.80
CA ASP A 523 -36.02 28.11 -17.29
C ASP A 523 -35.82 28.45 -15.80
N GLU A 524 -35.34 27.50 -15.00
CA GLU A 524 -35.03 27.69 -13.58
C GLU A 524 -33.84 28.64 -13.42
N LEU A 525 -32.80 28.49 -14.25
CA LEU A 525 -31.64 29.39 -14.27
C LEU A 525 -32.03 30.83 -14.63
N ILE A 526 -32.88 31.01 -15.63
CA ILE A 526 -33.36 32.34 -16.07
C ILE A 526 -34.11 33.03 -14.93
N LEU A 527 -35.09 32.35 -14.32
CA LEU A 527 -35.86 32.91 -13.22
C LEU A 527 -34.98 33.16 -11.99
N LEU A 528 -34.03 32.27 -11.71
CA LEU A 528 -33.11 32.41 -10.58
C LEU A 528 -32.22 33.64 -10.75
N ALA A 529 -31.66 33.84 -11.95
CA ALA A 529 -30.80 34.97 -12.27
C ALA A 529 -31.52 36.32 -12.04
N HIS A 530 -32.76 36.46 -12.51
CA HIS A 530 -33.54 37.67 -12.32
C HIS A 530 -33.89 37.92 -10.84
N LEU A 531 -34.28 36.89 -10.10
CA LEU A 531 -34.64 37.05 -8.69
C LEU A 531 -33.42 37.29 -7.77
N ILE A 532 -32.28 36.66 -8.05
CA ILE A 532 -31.03 36.92 -7.34
C ILE A 532 -30.48 38.31 -7.69
N GLY A 533 -30.58 38.75 -8.95
CA GLY A 533 -30.18 40.11 -9.34
C GLY A 533 -31.07 41.17 -8.68
N ASP A 534 -32.21 41.45 -9.31
CA ASP A 534 -33.06 42.61 -8.96
C ASP A 534 -34.36 42.22 -8.23
N GLY A 535 -34.56 40.94 -7.91
CA GLY A 535 -35.71 40.49 -7.13
C GLY A 535 -35.62 40.81 -5.63
N CYS A 536 -36.74 41.06 -4.97
CA CYS A 536 -36.81 41.04 -3.52
C CYS A 536 -37.22 39.65 -3.02
N ILE A 537 -36.38 39.06 -2.15
CA ILE A 537 -36.56 37.71 -1.62
C ILE A 537 -36.66 37.68 -0.09
N LEU A 538 -36.88 38.81 0.59
CA LEU A 538 -36.84 38.90 2.05
C LEU A 538 -37.98 38.11 2.74
N PRO A 539 -37.76 37.46 3.91
CA PRO A 539 -38.72 36.55 4.54
C PRO A 539 -40.13 37.10 4.78
N ARG A 540 -40.24 38.41 5.05
CA ARG A 540 -41.50 39.11 5.36
C ARG A 540 -42.00 40.04 4.25
N GLN A 541 -41.45 39.91 3.05
CA GLN A 541 -41.90 40.67 1.89
C GLN A 541 -42.38 39.71 0.79
N PRO A 542 -43.38 40.13 -0.01
CA PRO A 542 -43.78 39.38 -1.18
C PRO A 542 -42.61 39.30 -2.17
N TYR A 543 -42.48 38.16 -2.84
CA TYR A 543 -41.55 38.06 -3.96
C TYR A 543 -41.98 39.05 -5.03
N HIS A 544 -41.07 39.94 -5.40
CA HIS A 544 -41.30 40.85 -6.51
C HIS A 544 -40.01 41.09 -7.27
N TYR A 545 -40.15 41.32 -8.56
CA TYR A 545 -39.05 41.67 -9.45
C TYR A 545 -39.28 43.07 -10.01
N THR A 546 -38.17 43.76 -10.20
CA THR A 546 -38.12 45.19 -10.50
C THR A 546 -37.23 45.39 -11.72
N SER A 547 -37.75 46.00 -12.77
CA SER A 547 -36.96 46.30 -13.97
C SER A 547 -37.51 47.51 -14.71
N LYS A 548 -36.61 48.26 -15.35
CA LYS A 548 -36.96 49.31 -16.34
C LYS A 548 -37.21 48.75 -17.72
N ASP A 549 -36.78 47.52 -17.96
CA ASP A 549 -36.97 46.82 -19.22
C ASP A 549 -38.23 45.94 -19.15
N PRO A 550 -39.25 46.20 -19.99
CA PRO A 550 -40.46 45.40 -20.08
C PRO A 550 -40.22 43.95 -20.51
N GLU A 551 -39.18 43.67 -21.29
CA GLU A 551 -38.87 42.30 -21.73
C GLU A 551 -38.47 41.42 -20.53
N ASN A 552 -37.63 41.94 -19.64
CA ASN A 552 -37.28 41.24 -18.39
C ASN A 552 -38.50 40.99 -17.50
N ILE A 553 -39.45 41.93 -17.47
CA ILE A 553 -40.71 41.74 -16.71
C ILE A 553 -41.53 40.62 -17.33
N ALA A 554 -41.66 40.59 -18.66
CA ALA A 554 -42.37 39.54 -19.39
C ALA A 554 -41.74 38.17 -19.16
N VAL A 555 -40.40 38.06 -19.26
CA VAL A 555 -39.65 36.83 -19.00
C VAL A 555 -39.88 36.32 -17.57
N VAL A 556 -39.78 37.20 -16.56
CA VAL A 556 -40.03 36.78 -15.17
C VAL A 556 -41.48 36.32 -14.96
N CYS A 557 -42.47 37.01 -15.56
CA CYS A 557 -43.87 36.59 -15.48
C CYS A 557 -44.09 35.23 -16.15
N GLU A 558 -43.55 35.04 -17.35
CA GLU A 558 -43.67 33.80 -18.12
C GLU A 558 -43.03 32.62 -17.37
N LYS A 559 -41.79 32.78 -16.89
CA LYS A 559 -41.08 31.71 -16.19
C LYS A 559 -41.67 31.39 -14.83
N ALA A 560 -42.18 32.40 -14.09
CA ALA A 560 -42.88 32.15 -12.84
C ALA A 560 -44.20 31.37 -13.04
N ASP A 561 -44.91 31.61 -14.14
CA ASP A 561 -46.11 30.87 -14.51
C ASP A 561 -45.78 29.44 -14.97
N GLN A 562 -44.79 29.28 -15.85
CA GLN A 562 -44.37 27.97 -16.36
C GLN A 562 -43.83 27.04 -15.25
N LEU A 563 -43.01 27.56 -14.35
CA LEU A 563 -42.36 26.75 -13.31
C LEU A 563 -43.25 26.51 -12.09
N PHE A 564 -44.04 27.51 -11.69
CA PHE A 564 -44.75 27.49 -10.41
C PHE A 564 -46.24 27.79 -10.50
N GLY A 565 -46.79 28.03 -11.70
CA GLY A 565 -48.19 28.44 -11.90
C GLY A 565 -48.52 29.83 -11.33
N ILE A 566 -47.51 30.67 -11.11
CA ILE A 566 -47.66 31.99 -10.50
C ILE A 566 -48.11 33.01 -11.55
N LYS A 567 -49.36 33.49 -11.44
CA LYS A 567 -49.84 34.65 -12.20
C LYS A 567 -49.36 35.94 -11.56
N ALA A 568 -48.28 36.50 -12.12
CA ALA A 568 -47.69 37.74 -11.62
C ALA A 568 -48.63 38.94 -11.79
N LYS A 569 -48.72 39.80 -10.77
CA LYS A 569 -49.40 41.09 -10.86
C LYS A 569 -48.39 42.18 -11.23
N VAL A 570 -48.49 42.71 -12.43
CA VAL A 570 -47.60 43.77 -12.90
C VAL A 570 -48.17 45.14 -12.55
N VAL A 571 -47.36 46.00 -11.93
CA VAL A 571 -47.70 47.37 -11.57
C VAL A 571 -46.69 48.31 -12.22
N ALA A 572 -47.17 49.21 -13.07
CA ALA A 572 -46.35 50.25 -13.67
C ALA A 572 -46.11 51.40 -12.68
N GLN A 573 -44.88 51.88 -12.63
CA GLN A 573 -44.46 53.12 -11.99
C GLN A 573 -43.94 54.08 -13.07
N GLU A 574 -43.63 55.34 -12.72
CA GLU A 574 -43.29 56.38 -13.70
C GLU A 574 -42.22 55.96 -14.74
N ASN A 575 -41.16 55.28 -14.32
CA ASN A 575 -40.03 54.90 -15.19
C ASN A 575 -39.62 53.42 -15.09
N TRP A 576 -40.45 52.56 -14.48
CA TRP A 576 -40.10 51.16 -14.19
C TRP A 576 -41.34 50.33 -13.85
N TRP A 577 -41.20 49.00 -13.81
CA TRP A 577 -42.29 48.08 -13.52
C TRP A 577 -41.93 47.14 -12.37
N HIS A 578 -42.96 46.79 -11.61
CA HIS A 578 -42.91 45.75 -10.60
C HIS A 578 -43.75 44.54 -11.01
N ALA A 579 -43.16 43.35 -11.01
CA ALA A 579 -43.88 42.09 -11.10
C ALA A 579 -44.00 41.47 -9.70
N TYR A 580 -45.19 41.49 -9.11
CA TYR A 580 -45.47 40.81 -7.84
C TYR A 580 -45.80 39.33 -8.09
N LEU A 581 -44.94 38.45 -7.57
CA LEU A 581 -45.05 37.00 -7.68
C LEU A 581 -45.79 36.48 -6.44
N SER A 582 -47.12 36.52 -6.49
CA SER A 582 -47.97 36.05 -5.39
C SER A 582 -48.12 34.53 -5.43
N SER A 583 -48.36 33.90 -4.27
CA SER A 583 -48.59 32.46 -4.22
C SER A 583 -49.83 32.09 -5.05
N PRO A 584 -49.79 30.98 -5.83
CA PRO A 584 -50.92 30.55 -6.65
C PRO A 584 -52.02 29.87 -5.81
N PHE A 585 -51.79 29.65 -4.52
CA PHE A 585 -52.72 29.05 -3.57
C PHE A 585 -52.71 29.77 -2.22
N HIS A 586 -53.70 29.48 -1.37
CA HIS A 586 -53.78 30.06 -0.04
C HIS A 586 -52.71 29.48 0.90
N LEU A 587 -51.87 30.34 1.47
CA LEU A 587 -50.83 29.95 2.43
C LEU A 587 -51.48 29.63 3.79
N THR A 588 -51.23 28.43 4.29
CA THR A 588 -51.73 27.91 5.59
C THR A 588 -50.57 27.32 6.39
N HIS A 589 -50.80 26.91 7.63
CA HIS A 589 -49.75 26.31 8.46
C HIS A 589 -49.14 25.09 7.74
N GLY A 590 -47.84 25.16 7.43
CA GLY A 590 -47.10 24.10 6.72
C GLY A 590 -47.09 24.21 5.18
N LYS A 591 -47.82 25.15 4.57
CA LYS A 591 -47.72 25.43 3.12
C LYS A 591 -46.96 26.72 2.87
N LYS A 592 -45.78 26.61 2.25
CA LYS A 592 -44.92 27.74 1.90
C LYS A 592 -45.17 28.21 0.47
N HIS A 593 -44.59 29.35 0.14
CA HIS A 593 -44.61 29.87 -1.22
C HIS A 593 -43.74 28.97 -2.13
N PRO A 594 -44.15 28.62 -3.36
CA PRO A 594 -43.38 27.73 -4.24
C PRO A 594 -41.92 28.17 -4.46
N ILE A 595 -41.71 29.48 -4.67
CA ILE A 595 -40.34 30.06 -4.77
C ILE A 595 -39.55 29.90 -3.45
N THR A 596 -40.21 29.90 -2.29
CA THR A 596 -39.53 29.65 -1.01
C THR A 596 -39.08 28.20 -0.91
N ASP A 597 -39.93 27.23 -1.25
CA ASP A 597 -39.56 25.81 -1.25
C ASP A 597 -38.41 25.54 -2.22
N TRP A 598 -38.45 26.16 -3.41
CA TRP A 598 -37.40 26.07 -4.41
C TRP A 598 -36.07 26.71 -3.95
N TYR A 599 -36.12 27.85 -3.28
CA TYR A 599 -34.92 28.48 -2.72
C TYR A 599 -34.32 27.64 -1.59
N GLU A 600 -35.16 27.05 -0.74
CA GLU A 600 -34.72 26.13 0.31
C GLU A 600 -34.07 24.87 -0.28
N SER A 601 -34.62 24.28 -1.35
CA SER A 601 -34.03 23.11 -2.02
C SER A 601 -32.66 23.43 -2.66
N LEU A 602 -32.44 24.68 -3.09
CA LEU A 602 -31.17 25.15 -3.61
C LEU A 602 -30.21 25.67 -2.51
N GLY A 603 -30.62 25.64 -1.24
CA GLY A 603 -29.82 26.14 -0.12
C GLY A 603 -29.63 27.67 -0.12
N ILE A 604 -30.52 28.42 -0.77
CA ILE A 604 -30.42 29.88 -0.91
C ILE A 604 -31.12 30.56 0.26
N PRO A 605 -30.39 31.28 1.13
CA PRO A 605 -31.01 31.99 2.24
C PRO A 605 -31.73 33.26 1.73
N ARG A 606 -32.89 33.56 2.32
CA ARG A 606 -33.67 34.76 2.04
C ARG A 606 -33.05 36.00 2.71
N VAL A 607 -32.14 36.68 2.01
CA VAL A 607 -31.32 37.78 2.54
C VAL A 607 -31.45 39.08 1.74
N ARG A 608 -30.87 40.17 2.24
CA ARG A 608 -30.78 41.47 1.54
C ARG A 608 -29.88 41.38 0.32
N SER A 609 -30.04 42.28 -0.64
CA SER A 609 -29.38 42.26 -1.96
C SER A 609 -27.86 42.08 -1.90
N PHE A 610 -27.16 42.77 -0.99
CA PHE A 610 -25.69 42.66 -0.85
C PHE A 610 -25.20 41.34 -0.23
N ASN A 611 -26.08 40.54 0.35
CA ASN A 611 -25.77 39.24 0.95
C ASN A 611 -26.19 38.07 0.06
N LYS A 612 -26.84 38.32 -1.09
CA LYS A 612 -27.28 37.25 -1.98
C LYS A 612 -26.06 36.54 -2.58
N GLN A 613 -26.15 35.22 -2.71
CA GLN A 613 -25.12 34.39 -3.30
C GLN A 613 -25.73 33.45 -4.33
N ILE A 614 -24.99 33.15 -5.39
CA ILE A 614 -25.38 32.14 -6.38
C ILE A 614 -25.13 30.77 -5.73
N PRO A 615 -26.12 29.85 -5.69
CA PRO A 615 -25.94 28.54 -5.09
C PRO A 615 -24.88 27.73 -5.83
N SER A 616 -24.15 26.89 -5.10
CA SER A 616 -23.07 26.08 -5.68
C SER A 616 -23.56 25.07 -6.72
N SER A 617 -24.82 24.65 -6.65
CA SER A 617 -25.46 23.75 -7.61
C SER A 617 -25.54 24.33 -9.03
N VAL A 618 -25.54 25.66 -9.19
CA VAL A 618 -25.49 26.30 -10.52
C VAL A 618 -24.13 26.08 -11.22
N PHE A 619 -23.09 25.76 -10.46
CA PHE A 619 -21.74 25.54 -10.98
C PHE A 619 -21.33 24.05 -11.00
N GLN A 620 -22.21 23.16 -10.57
CA GLN A 620 -22.03 21.70 -10.67
C GLN A 620 -22.39 21.21 -12.08
#